data_AF-A0A2N2CNF1-F1
#
_entry.id   AF-A0A2N2CNF1-F1
#
_cell.length_a   1.000
_cell.length_b   1.000
_cell.length_c   1.000
_cell.angle_alpha   90.00
_cell.angle_beta   90.00
_cell.angle_gamma   90.00
#
_symmetry.space_group_name_H-M   'P 1'
#
loop_
_entity.id
_entity.type
_entity.pdbx_description
1 polymer ?
#
loop_
_entity_poly.entity_id
_entity_poly.type
_entity_poly.pdbx_seq_one_letter_code
_entity_poly.pdbx_strand_id
1 'polypeptide(L)' 'MRKTTVMCPHCGRRLIDAEYGVKTQTKEIDMYDEGSPKERWTPDYYIKCWKCHSTIGYRRIT' A
#
# COMPACT_ATOMS: atom_id res chain seq x y z
N MET A 1 6.67 -9.23 -20.47
CA MET A 1 5.63 -8.85 -19.48
C MET A 1 6.03 -7.51 -18.90
N ARG A 2 5.16 -6.49 -19.00
CA ARG A 2 5.43 -5.16 -18.43
C ARG A 2 4.98 -5.19 -16.96
N LYS A 3 5.75 -4.60 -16.06
CA LYS A 3 5.41 -4.53 -14.62
C LYS A 3 5.34 -3.08 -14.19
N THR A 4 4.50 -2.81 -13.20
CA THR A 4 4.38 -1.50 -12.56
C THR A 4 4.94 -1.61 -11.15
N THR A 5 5.99 -0.83 -10.86
CA THR A 5 6.59 -0.81 -9.53
C THR A 5 5.73 -0.01 -8.56
N VAL A 6 5.35 -0.64 -7.46
CA VAL A 6 4.65 0.00 -6.35
C VAL A 6 5.67 0.48 -5.32
N MET A 7 5.59 1.77 -5.00
CA MET A 7 6.53 2.46 -4.13
C MET A 7 5.93 2.65 -2.73
N CYS A 8 6.79 2.69 -1.72
CA CYS A 8 6.39 3.01 -0.36
C CYS A 8 5.89 4.45 -0.28
N PRO A 9 4.66 4.69 0.22
CA PRO A 9 4.13 6.05 0.34
C PRO A 9 4.87 6.89 1.39
N HIS A 10 5.54 6.24 2.36
CA HIS A 10 6.30 6.93 3.40
C HIS A 10 7.72 7.32 2.94
N CYS A 11 8.50 6.37 2.41
CA CYS A 11 9.93 6.58 2.13
C CYS A 11 10.32 6.46 0.64
N GLY A 12 9.36 6.26 -0.26
CA GLY A 12 9.59 6.16 -1.71
C GLY A 12 10.38 4.94 -2.16
N ARG A 13 10.67 3.96 -1.29
CA ARG A 13 11.41 2.75 -1.67
C ARG A 13 10.48 1.72 -2.31
N ARG A 14 10.99 0.95 -3.27
CA ARG A 14 10.27 -0.15 -3.90
C ARG A 14 9.74 -1.14 -2.85
N LEU A 15 8.45 -1.46 -2.95
CA LEU A 15 7.79 -2.49 -2.16
C LEU A 15 7.55 -3.77 -2.96
N ILE A 16 6.89 -3.67 -4.11
CA ILE A 16 6.53 -4.81 -4.97
C ILE A 16 6.39 -4.36 -6.43
N ASP A 17 6.48 -5.30 -7.36
CA ASP A 17 6.16 -5.07 -8.77
C ASP A 17 4.85 -5.79 -9.12
N ALA A 18 3.85 -5.04 -9.55
CA ALA A 18 2.57 -5.56 -10.02
C ALA A 18 2.61 -5.84 -11.52
N GLU A 19 1.81 -6.79 -12.02
CA GLU A 19 1.65 -6.98 -13.47
C GLU A 19 0.94 -5.76 -14.09
N TYR A 20 1.24 -5.43 -15.35
CA TYR A 20 0.78 -4.19 -16.01
C TYR A 20 -0.72 -3.87 -15.87
N GLY A 21 -1.59 -4.88 -15.83
CA GLY A 21 -3.04 -4.70 -15.69
C GLY A 21 -3.56 -4.55 -14.27
N VAL A 22 -2.72 -4.79 -13.25
CA VAL A 22 -3.13 -4.74 -11.85
C VAL A 22 -2.98 -3.32 -11.33
N LYS A 23 -4.11 -2.68 -11.01
CA LYS A 23 -4.13 -1.38 -10.35
C LYS A 23 -4.16 -1.59 -8.84
N THR A 24 -3.24 -0.93 -8.15
CA THR A 24 -3.12 -1.00 -6.68
C THR A 24 -3.11 0.40 -6.09
N GLN A 25 -3.79 0.55 -4.96
CA GLN A 25 -3.67 1.69 -4.08
C GLN A 25 -2.91 1.27 -2.82
N THR A 26 -2.00 2.13 -2.36
CA THR A 26 -1.24 1.93 -1.12
C THR A 26 -1.40 3.12 -0.21
N LYS A 27 -1.52 2.86 1.09
CA LYS A 27 -1.53 3.90 2.12
C LYS A 27 -0.68 3.44 3.30
N GLU A 28 0.04 4.36 3.92
CA GLU A 28 0.65 4.09 5.21
C GLU A 28 -0.47 3.88 6.24
N ILE A 29 -0.35 2.82 7.04
CA ILE A 29 -1.28 2.48 8.10
C ILE A 29 -0.58 2.77 9.41
N ASP A 30 -1.12 3.75 10.13
CA ASP A 30 -0.86 3.88 11.55
C ASP A 30 -1.83 2.95 12.28
N MET A 31 -1.30 1.99 13.04
CA MET A 31 -2.12 1.05 13.81
C MET A 31 -2.86 1.73 14.97
N TYR A 32 -2.51 2.98 15.28
CA TYR A 32 -3.14 3.79 16.32
C TYR A 32 -4.12 4.84 15.76
N ASP A 33 -4.20 5.00 14.44
CA ASP A 33 -5.16 5.90 13.80
C ASP A 33 -6.41 5.12 13.38
N GLU A 34 -7.40 5.05 14.27
CA GLU A 34 -8.67 4.38 14.01
C GLU A 34 -9.58 5.15 13.02
N GLY A 35 -9.18 6.35 12.58
CA GLY A 35 -9.89 7.16 11.61
C GLY A 35 -11.35 7.46 11.95
N SER A 36 -12.01 8.30 11.13
CA SER A 36 -13.47 8.45 11.23
C SER A 36 -14.17 7.37 10.39
N PRO A 37 -15.29 6.75 10.85
CA PRO A 37 -15.96 5.65 10.17
C PRO A 37 -16.42 5.94 8.72
N LYS A 38 -16.48 7.22 8.32
CA LYS A 38 -17.00 7.68 7.03
C LYS A 38 -15.97 7.65 5.89
N GLU A 39 -14.69 7.42 6.19
CA GLU A 39 -13.60 7.35 5.21
C GLU A 39 -12.86 6.01 5.29
N ARG A 40 -13.61 4.91 5.45
CA ARG A 40 -13.06 3.57 5.73
C ARG A 40 -12.34 2.98 4.51
N TRP A 41 -11.15 3.50 4.22
CA TRP A 41 -10.21 2.88 3.30
C TRP A 41 -9.71 1.59 3.94
N THR A 42 -10.24 0.47 3.47
CA THR A 42 -9.91 -0.86 4.01
C THR A 42 -8.90 -1.53 3.08
N PRO A 43 -7.69 -1.87 3.56
CA PRO A 43 -6.71 -2.62 2.77
C PRO A 43 -7.16 -4.08 2.60
N ASP A 44 -6.82 -4.68 1.46
CA ASP A 44 -6.94 -6.12 1.24
C ASP A 44 -5.77 -6.87 1.90
N TYR A 45 -4.58 -6.25 1.93
CA TYR A 45 -3.36 -6.84 2.46
C TYR A 45 -2.52 -5.79 3.20
N TYR A 46 -1.59 -6.27 4.04
CA TYR A 46 -0.60 -5.44 4.72
C TYR A 46 0.80 -5.95 4.41
N ILE A 47 1.75 -5.03 4.29
CA ILE A 47 3.18 -5.33 4.19
C ILE A 47 3.96 -4.34 5.04
N LYS A 48 5.12 -4.77 5.55
CA LYS A 48 6.08 -3.87 6.18
C LYS A 48 7.11 -3.41 5.15
N CYS A 49 7.36 -2.10 5.07
CA CYS A 49 8.44 -1.58 4.23
C CYS A 49 9.78 -2.09 4.74
N TRP A 50 10.55 -2.78 3.89
CA TRP A 50 11.86 -3.32 4.28
C TRP A 50 12.89 -2.24 4.66
N LYS A 51 12.67 -0.98 4.23
CA LYS A 51 13.62 0.11 4.47
C LYS A 51 13.25 1.01 5.64
N CYS A 52 12.00 1.49 5.71
CA CYS A 52 11.54 2.41 6.77
C CYS A 52 10.71 1.72 7.85
N HIS A 53 10.39 0.43 7.69
CA HIS A 53 9.61 -0.39 8.63
C HIS A 53 8.15 0.06 8.86
N SER A 54 7.67 1.08 8.15
CA SER A 54 6.25 1.46 8.14
C SER A 54 5.36 0.30 7.69
N THR A 55 4.20 0.17 8.34
CA THR A 55 3.14 -0.76 7.92
C THR A 55 2.35 -0.10 6.79
N ILE A 56 2.29 -0.74 5.64
CA ILE A 56 1.63 -0.23 4.44
C ILE A 56 0.45 -1.15 4.11
N GLY A 57 -0.73 -0.55 3.99
CA GLY A 57 -1.91 -1.22 3.48
C GLY A 57 -1.88 -1.26 1.95
N TYR A 58 -2.40 -2.34 1.39
CA TYR A 58 -2.51 -2.60 -0.03
C TYR A 58 -3.95 -2.91 -0.38
N ARG A 59 -4.49 -2.22 -1.38
CA ARG A 59 -5.81 -2.49 -1.93
C ARG A 59 -5.74 -2.63 -3.44
N ARG A 60 -6.28 -3.71 -4.00
CA ARG A 60 -6.48 -3.84 -5.44
C ARG A 60 -7.72 -3.02 -5.81
N ILE A 61 -7.60 -2.20 -6.84
CA ILE A 61 -8.73 -1.47 -7.41
C ILE A 61 -9.06 -2.06 -8.78
N THR A 62 -10.35 -2.30 -9.02
CA THR A 62 -10.86 -2.89 -10.26
C THR A 62 -11.00 -1.82 -11.34
#